data_AF-A0A0B1SZ98-F1
#
_entry.id   AF-A0A0B1SZ98-F1
#
_cell.length_a   1.000
_cell.length_b   1.000
_cell.length_c   1.000
_cell.angle_alpha   90.00
_cell.angle_beta   90.00
_cell.angle_gamma   90.00
#
_symmetry.space_group_name_H-M   'P 1'
#
loop_
_entity.id
_entity.type
_entity.pdbx_description
1 polymer ?
#
loop_
_entity_poly.entity_id
_entity_poly.type
_entity_poly.pdbx_seq_one_letter_code
_entity_poly.pdbx_strand_id
1 'polypeptide(L)'
;MSPLLGCVAFIGVALWVLTRPNTQVQFMEKIIFSTYFAGAILCLGMSFLFHTVACHSVSVGKLFSKLDYTGITLLIVGSFIPWLYYGFYCRPQPMIIYITMISVLGLLAMIVSLWDKFAEPKYRLVYSLFSSRLVFVLVLGQTHPIFHAFYV
;
A
#
# COMPACT_ATOMS: atom_id res chain seq x y z
N MET A 1 -4.55 3.09 -20.99
CA MET A 1 -3.51 4.13 -21.12
C MET A 1 -3.21 4.88 -19.81
N SER A 2 -4.04 4.78 -18.76
CA SER A 2 -3.88 5.50 -17.48
C SER A 2 -2.86 4.93 -16.46
N PRO A 3 -2.70 3.60 -16.25
CA PRO A 3 -1.83 3.09 -15.18
C PRO A 3 -0.34 3.25 -15.46
N LEU A 4 0.07 3.06 -16.72
CA LEU A 4 1.47 3.17 -17.14
C LEU A 4 2.01 4.60 -16.96
N LEU A 5 1.21 5.60 -17.35
CA LEU A 5 1.58 7.01 -17.19
C LEU A 5 1.77 7.38 -15.71
N GLY A 6 0.86 6.91 -14.84
CA GLY A 6 1.00 7.06 -13.40
C GLY A 6 2.27 6.38 -12.87
N CYS A 7 2.55 5.16 -13.31
CA CYS A 7 3.75 4.41 -12.90
C CYS A 7 5.04 5.16 -13.24
N VAL A 8 5.14 5.66 -14.49
CA VAL A 8 6.30 6.46 -14.95
C VAL A 8 6.42 7.77 -14.18
N ALA A 9 5.31 8.45 -13.90
CA ALA A 9 5.31 9.67 -13.11
C ALA A 9 5.81 9.42 -11.68
N PHE A 10 5.33 8.38 -11.00
CA PHE A 10 5.78 8.03 -9.64
C PHE A 10 7.25 7.60 -9.59
N ILE A 11 7.76 6.89 -10.61
CA ILE A 11 9.19 6.58 -10.74
C ILE A 11 10.01 7.87 -10.88
N GLY A 12 9.58 8.79 -11.76
CA GLY A 12 10.27 10.07 -11.95
C GLY A 12 10.35 10.90 -10.68
N VAL A 13 9.24 11.00 -9.94
CA VAL A 13 9.19 11.72 -8.66
C VAL A 13 10.05 11.00 -7.60
N ALA A 14 10.01 9.66 -7.53
CA ALA A 14 10.82 8.89 -6.59
C ALA A 14 12.32 9.11 -6.82
N LEU A 15 12.77 9.04 -8.08
CA LEU A 15 14.17 9.31 -8.44
C LEU A 15 14.57 10.75 -8.10
N TRP A 16 13.68 11.71 -8.36
CA TRP A 16 13.92 13.11 -8.01
C TRP A 16 14.09 13.31 -6.50
N VAL A 17 13.25 12.69 -5.67
CA VAL A 17 13.36 12.76 -4.20
C VAL A 17 14.63 12.06 -3.69
N LEU A 18 14.95 10.88 -4.22
CA LEU A 18 16.10 10.09 -3.77
C LEU A 18 17.45 10.74 -4.12
N THR A 19 17.53 11.41 -5.27
CA THR A 19 18.74 12.10 -5.76
C THR A 19 19.00 13.44 -5.06
N ARG A 20 18.05 13.99 -4.29
CA ARG A 20 18.29 15.21 -3.50
C ARG A 20 19.40 15.01 -2.45
N PRO A 21 20.26 15.99 -2.19
CA PRO A 21 21.28 15.88 -1.16
C PRO A 21 20.66 15.77 0.25
N ASN A 22 21.37 15.11 1.17
CA ASN A 22 20.92 14.86 2.55
C ASN A 22 20.75 16.17 3.37
N THR A 23 21.30 17.28 2.88
CA THR A 23 21.11 18.63 3.45
C THR A 23 19.72 19.19 3.23
N GLN A 24 18.95 18.64 2.28
CA GLN A 24 17.60 19.08 1.93
C GLN A 24 16.54 18.06 2.37
N VAL A 25 16.82 16.76 2.20
CA VAL A 25 15.92 15.67 2.59
C VAL A 25 16.72 14.66 3.39
N GLN A 26 16.35 14.48 4.65
CA GLN A 26 17.08 13.57 5.53
C GLN A 26 16.97 12.12 5.05
N PHE A 27 17.99 11.31 5.35
CA PHE A 27 18.01 9.90 4.95
C PHE A 27 16.77 9.11 5.43
N MET A 28 16.26 9.40 6.63
CA MET A 28 15.03 8.74 7.10
C MET A 28 13.80 9.15 6.32
N GLU A 29 13.66 10.42 5.97
CA GLU A 29 12.55 10.88 5.13
C GLU A 29 12.58 10.20 3.76
N LYS A 30 13.77 10.01 3.19
CA LYS A 30 13.92 9.25 1.94
C LYS A 30 13.44 7.81 2.07
N ILE A 31 13.78 7.12 3.16
CA ILE A 31 13.30 5.76 3.42
C ILE A 31 11.78 5.77 3.51
N ILE A 32 11.21 6.69 4.29
CA ILE A 32 9.78 6.78 4.53
C ILE A 32 9.02 7.06 3.23
N PHE A 33 9.43 8.05 2.46
CA PHE A 33 8.82 8.32 1.15
C PHE A 33 9.03 7.19 0.14
N SER A 34 10.15 6.46 0.21
CA SER A 34 10.37 5.32 -0.68
C SER A 34 9.36 4.19 -0.45
N THR A 35 8.85 4.00 0.78
CA THR A 35 7.78 3.03 1.04
C THR A 35 6.48 3.39 0.32
N TYR A 36 6.12 4.68 0.27
CA TYR A 36 4.97 5.17 -0.49
C TYR A 36 5.17 4.98 -2.00
N PHE A 37 6.32 5.41 -2.53
CA PHE A 37 6.62 5.27 -3.96
C PHE A 37 6.67 3.81 -4.41
N ALA A 38 7.28 2.93 -3.62
CA ALA A 38 7.31 1.51 -3.90
C ALA A 38 5.90 0.91 -3.95
N GLY A 39 5.03 1.26 -3.00
CA GLY A 39 3.62 0.85 -3.01
C GLY A 39 2.87 1.33 -4.24
N ALA A 40 3.03 2.60 -4.63
CA ALA A 40 2.39 3.18 -5.81
C ALA A 40 2.86 2.53 -7.12
N ILE A 41 4.17 2.33 -7.28
CA ILE A 41 4.76 1.71 -8.47
C ILE A 41 4.31 0.24 -8.59
N LEU A 42 4.33 -0.52 -7.49
CA LEU A 42 3.87 -1.90 -7.50
C LEU A 42 2.36 -2.01 -7.79
N CYS A 43 1.54 -1.13 -7.22
CA CYS A 43 0.10 -1.09 -7.47
C CYS A 43 -0.20 -0.80 -8.96
N LEU A 44 0.38 0.26 -9.50
CA LEU A 44 0.13 0.69 -10.89
C LEU A 44 0.78 -0.25 -11.91
N GLY A 45 1.95 -0.81 -11.59
CA GLY A 45 2.65 -1.80 -12.40
C GLY A 45 1.88 -3.12 -12.50
N MET A 46 1.34 -3.62 -11.38
CA MET A 46 0.51 -4.83 -11.36
C MET A 46 -0.80 -4.63 -12.13
N SER A 47 -1.44 -3.47 -11.99
CA SER A 47 -2.64 -3.11 -12.76
C SER A 47 -2.35 -3.05 -14.27
N PHE A 48 -1.22 -2.47 -14.68
CA PHE A 48 -0.81 -2.45 -16.09
C PHE A 48 -0.53 -3.86 -16.64
N LEU A 49 0.21 -4.68 -15.88
CA LEU A 49 0.52 -6.04 -16.29
C LEU A 49 -0.76 -6.87 -16.42
N PHE A 50 -1.72 -6.75 -15.49
CA PHE A 50 -3.02 -7.42 -15.58
C PHE A 50 -3.72 -7.13 -16.90
N HIS A 51 -3.84 -5.86 -17.29
CA HIS A 51 -4.48 -5.49 -18.56
C HIS A 51 -3.72 -5.97 -19.80
N THR A 52 -2.40 -6.14 -19.71
CA THR A 52 -1.55 -6.57 -20.82
C THR A 52 -1.59 -8.09 -21.01
N VAL A 53 -1.61 -8.86 -19.92
CA VAL A 53 -1.56 -10.34 -19.94
C VAL A 53 -2.92 -11.00 -19.75
N ALA A 54 -4.00 -10.24 -19.55
CA ALA A 54 -5.36 -10.74 -19.35
C ALA A 54 -5.83 -11.70 -20.46
N CYS A 55 -5.38 -11.49 -21.70
CA CYS A 55 -5.78 -12.31 -22.85
C CYS A 55 -5.00 -13.63 -22.99
N HIS A 56 -3.94 -13.85 -22.20
CA HIS A 56 -3.05 -14.99 -22.40
C HIS A 56 -3.58 -16.29 -21.79
N SER A 57 -4.17 -16.26 -20.59
CA SER A 57 -4.71 -17.45 -19.92
C SER A 57 -5.59 -17.10 -18.72
N VAL A 58 -6.62 -17.91 -18.47
CA VAL A 58 -7.52 -17.79 -17.30
C VAL A 58 -6.76 -17.90 -15.98
N SER A 59 -5.72 -18.75 -15.91
CA SER A 59 -4.88 -18.89 -14.71
C SER A 59 -4.04 -17.64 -14.44
N VAL A 60 -3.52 -17.02 -15.50
CA VAL A 60 -2.74 -15.79 -15.43
C VAL A 60 -3.63 -14.61 -14.99
N GLY A 61 -4.84 -14.49 -15.57
CA GLY A 61 -5.80 -13.47 -15.16
C GLY A 61 -6.18 -13.56 -13.67
N LYS A 62 -6.34 -14.77 -13.13
CA LYS A 62 -6.61 -14.99 -11.69
C LYS A 62 -5.44 -14.57 -10.79
N LEU A 63 -4.20 -14.91 -11.16
CA LEU A 63 -3.01 -14.51 -10.40
C LEU A 63 -2.87 -12.98 -10.38
N PHE A 64 -3.01 -12.33 -11.52
CA PHE A 64 -2.87 -10.87 -11.61
C PHE A 64 -4.00 -10.12 -10.91
N SER A 65 -5.23 -10.66 -10.87
CA SER A 65 -6.30 -10.09 -10.04
C SER A 65 -5.93 -10.09 -8.54
N LYS A 66 -5.26 -11.13 -8.03
CA LYS A 66 -4.80 -11.17 -6.63
C LYS A 66 -3.69 -10.16 -6.36
N LEU A 67 -2.77 -10.03 -7.32
CA LEU A 67 -1.66 -9.07 -7.23
C LEU A 67 -2.16 -7.62 -7.26
N ASP A 68 -3.24 -7.32 -7.97
CA ASP A 68 -3.87 -5.99 -7.98
C ASP A 68 -4.43 -5.61 -6.59
N TYR A 69 -5.14 -6.53 -5.93
CA TYR A 69 -5.60 -6.34 -4.54
C TYR A 69 -4.44 -6.15 -3.55
N THR A 70 -3.35 -6.88 -3.76
CA THR A 70 -2.12 -6.76 -2.97
C THR A 70 -1.47 -5.39 -3.18
N GLY A 71 -1.46 -4.90 -4.43
CA GLY A 71 -0.98 -3.57 -4.80
C GLY A 71 -1.75 -2.46 -4.11
N ILE A 72 -3.09 -2.53 -4.10
CA ILE A 72 -3.95 -1.56 -3.41
C ILE A 72 -3.63 -1.54 -1.90
N THR A 73 -3.48 -2.71 -1.30
CA THR A 73 -3.13 -2.85 0.12
C THR A 73 -1.78 -2.21 0.44
N LEU A 74 -0.77 -2.47 -0.40
CA LEU A 74 0.57 -1.86 -0.27
C LEU A 74 0.53 -0.34 -0.43
N LEU A 75 -0.24 0.17 -1.38
CA LEU A 75 -0.39 1.60 -1.59
C LEU A 75 -1.02 2.29 -0.37
N ILE A 76 -2.07 1.69 0.21
CA ILE A 76 -2.71 2.20 1.42
C ILE A 76 -1.70 2.24 2.57
N VAL A 77 -1.06 1.11 2.89
CA VAL A 77 -0.07 1.03 3.98
C VAL A 77 1.07 2.02 3.76
N GLY A 78 1.64 2.05 2.55
CA GLY A 78 2.75 2.93 2.17
C GLY A 78 2.38 4.42 2.25
N SER A 79 1.14 4.80 1.96
CA SER A 79 0.68 6.19 2.11
C SER A 79 0.56 6.64 3.57
N PHE A 80 0.28 5.70 4.49
CA PHE A 80 0.12 6.02 5.91
C PHE A 80 1.44 6.18 6.65
N ILE A 81 2.51 5.52 6.22
CA ILE A 81 3.82 5.58 6.90
C ILE A 81 4.37 7.02 6.95
N PRO A 82 4.44 7.79 5.83
CA PRO A 82 4.83 9.20 5.87
C PRO A 82 3.90 10.06 6.71
N TRP A 83 2.59 9.83 6.61
CA TRP A 83 1.60 10.61 7.35
C TRP A 83 1.76 10.43 8.87
N LEU A 84 1.97 9.20 9.35
CA LEU A 84 2.24 8.91 10.76
C LEU A 84 3.59 9.46 11.22
N TYR A 85 4.62 9.39 10.38
CA TYR A 85 5.93 9.94 10.69
C TYR A 85 5.88 11.45 10.92
N TYR A 86 5.22 12.20 10.03
CA TYR A 86 5.08 13.64 10.18
C TYR A 86 4.05 14.03 11.25
N GLY A 87 2.96 13.25 11.40
CA GLY A 87 1.92 13.50 12.40
C GLY A 87 2.40 13.29 13.85
N PHE A 88 3.32 12.35 14.07
CA PHE A 88 3.89 12.06 15.39
C PHE A 88 5.40 12.34 15.46
N TYR A 89 5.91 13.28 14.66
CA TYR A 89 7.34 13.58 14.58
C TYR A 89 7.95 13.89 15.95
N CYS A 90 7.21 14.60 16.82
CA CYS A 90 7.66 14.95 18.17
C CYS A 90 7.46 13.83 19.22
N ARG A 91 6.78 12.72 18.87
CA ARG A 91 6.41 11.64 19.79
C ARG A 91 6.73 10.26 19.18
N PRO A 92 7.94 9.71 19.42
CA PRO A 92 8.37 8.47 18.77
C PRO A 92 7.60 7.22 19.23
N GLN A 93 7.11 7.20 20.46
CA GLN A 93 6.35 6.06 21.02
C GLN A 93 5.05 5.76 20.23
N PRO A 94 4.09 6.70 20.11
CA PRO A 94 2.89 6.45 19.32
C PRO A 94 3.20 6.25 17.83
N MET A 95 4.22 6.93 17.29
CA MET A 95 4.65 6.77 15.90
C MET A 95 4.99 5.29 15.58
N ILE A 96 5.85 4.67 16.38
CA ILE A 96 6.29 3.29 16.16
C ILE A 96 5.13 2.31 16.34
N ILE A 97 4.27 2.52 17.34
CA ILE A 97 3.11 1.65 17.59
C ILE A 97 2.15 1.66 16.40
N TYR A 98 1.80 2.84 15.87
CA TYR A 98 0.88 2.93 14.74
C TYR A 98 1.50 2.42 13.44
N ILE A 99 2.77 2.72 13.17
CA ILE A 99 3.49 2.22 11.98
C ILE A 99 3.60 0.69 12.01
N THR A 100 3.91 0.10 13.17
CA THR A 100 3.98 -1.37 13.30
C THR A 100 2.60 -2.01 13.14
N MET A 101 1.56 -1.44 13.76
CA MET A 101 0.18 -1.91 13.61
C MET A 101 -0.29 -1.92 12.15
N ILE A 102 -0.15 -0.80 11.44
CA ILE A 102 -0.59 -0.71 10.04
C ILE A 102 0.21 -1.65 9.13
N SER A 103 1.49 -1.85 9.41
CA SER A 103 2.35 -2.78 8.68
C SER A 103 1.94 -4.23 8.89
N VAL A 104 1.66 -4.64 10.14
CA VAL A 104 1.21 -6.00 10.47
C VAL A 104 -0.15 -6.29 9.85
N LEU A 105 -1.11 -5.38 10.01
CA LEU A 105 -2.44 -5.55 9.41
C LEU A 105 -2.37 -5.58 7.88
N GLY A 106 -1.51 -4.75 7.28
CA GLY A 106 -1.22 -4.78 5.85
C GLY A 106 -0.62 -6.11 5.38
N LEU A 107 0.35 -6.66 6.10
CA LEU A 107 0.94 -7.96 5.81
C LEU A 107 -0.09 -9.09 5.88
N LEU A 108 -0.93 -9.10 6.92
CA LEU A 108 -2.02 -10.07 7.06
C LEU A 108 -3.01 -9.95 5.90
N ALA A 109 -3.37 -8.72 5.50
CA ALA A 109 -4.23 -8.44 4.36
C ALA A 109 -3.65 -9.01 3.05
N MET A 110 -2.34 -8.83 2.83
CA MET A 110 -1.65 -9.39 1.66
C MET A 110 -1.62 -10.92 1.68
N ILE A 111 -1.27 -11.54 2.81
CA ILE A 111 -1.23 -13.01 2.93
C ILE A 111 -2.60 -13.61 2.63
N VAL A 112 -3.66 -13.04 3.20
CA VAL A 112 -5.04 -13.46 2.92
C VAL A 112 -5.37 -13.26 1.44
N SER A 113 -4.86 -12.18 0.82
CA SER A 113 -5.08 -11.88 -0.59
C SER A 113 -4.41 -12.83 -1.57
N LEU A 114 -3.25 -13.37 -1.21
CA LEU A 114 -2.53 -14.33 -2.03
C LEU A 114 -3.04 -15.78 -1.86
N TRP A 115 -3.68 -16.10 -0.73
CA TRP A 115 -4.03 -17.46 -0.36
C TRP A 115 -4.96 -18.16 -1.39
N ASP A 116 -4.50 -19.28 -1.97
CA ASP A 116 -5.17 -19.95 -3.10
C ASP A 116 -6.52 -20.60 -2.79
N LYS A 117 -6.75 -21.09 -1.57
CA LYS A 117 -8.06 -21.62 -1.13
C LYS A 117 -9.23 -20.63 -1.30
N PHE A 118 -8.98 -19.32 -1.29
CA PHE A 118 -10.03 -18.32 -1.47
C PHE A 118 -10.36 -18.01 -2.94
N ALA A 119 -9.61 -18.60 -3.89
CA ALA A 119 -9.88 -18.49 -5.32
C ALA A 119 -11.04 -19.39 -5.80
N GLU A 120 -11.58 -20.25 -4.94
CA GLU A 120 -12.78 -21.01 -5.22
C GLU A 120 -13.99 -20.07 -5.38
N PRO A 121 -14.80 -20.22 -6.44
CA PRO A 121 -15.92 -19.32 -6.74
C PRO A 121 -16.94 -19.22 -5.59
N LYS A 122 -17.02 -20.25 -4.74
CA LYS A 122 -17.88 -20.29 -3.55
C LYS A 122 -17.48 -19.30 -2.45
N TYR A 123 -16.21 -18.94 -2.35
CA TYR A 123 -15.68 -18.02 -1.33
C TYR A 123 -15.31 -16.64 -1.87
N ARG A 124 -15.43 -16.42 -3.19
CA ARG A 124 -15.06 -15.16 -3.85
C ARG A 124 -15.75 -13.93 -3.25
N LEU A 125 -17.04 -14.07 -2.90
CA LEU A 125 -17.80 -12.99 -2.27
C LEU A 125 -17.34 -12.75 -0.82
N VAL A 126 -17.13 -13.81 -0.04
CA VAL A 126 -16.64 -13.74 1.35
C VAL A 126 -15.25 -13.11 1.40
N TYR A 127 -14.38 -13.47 0.46
CA TYR A 127 -13.04 -12.92 0.31
C TYR A 127 -13.07 -11.44 -0.07
N SER A 128 -13.83 -11.05 -1.10
CA SER A 128 -13.94 -9.64 -1.51
C SER A 128 -14.53 -8.77 -0.39
N LEU A 129 -15.52 -9.29 0.34
CA LEU A 129 -16.08 -8.63 1.52
C LEU A 129 -15.08 -8.56 2.68
N PHE A 130 -14.29 -9.60 2.92
CA PHE A 130 -13.27 -9.61 3.97
C PHE A 130 -12.14 -8.64 3.64
N SER A 131 -11.56 -8.68 2.44
CA SER A 131 -10.49 -7.77 2.02
C SER A 131 -10.98 -6.31 1.97
N SER A 132 -12.20 -6.04 1.47
CA SER A 132 -12.77 -4.70 1.48
C SER A 132 -13.07 -4.20 2.90
N ARG A 133 -13.61 -5.04 3.78
CA ARG A 133 -13.79 -4.71 5.21
C ARG A 133 -12.47 -4.50 5.92
N LEU A 134 -11.45 -5.28 5.61
CA LEU A 134 -10.13 -5.14 6.20
C LEU A 134 -9.50 -3.81 5.77
N VAL A 135 -9.60 -3.46 4.48
CA VAL A 135 -9.24 -2.13 3.98
C VAL A 135 -10.05 -1.03 4.67
N PHE A 136 -11.36 -1.22 4.85
CA PHE A 136 -12.22 -0.26 5.52
C PHE A 136 -11.84 -0.09 7.00
N VAL A 137 -11.49 -1.17 7.69
CA VAL A 137 -10.97 -1.16 9.07
C VAL A 137 -9.59 -0.52 9.11
N LEU A 138 -8.73 -0.75 8.12
CA LEU A 138 -7.43 -0.09 7.99
C LEU A 138 -7.57 1.41 7.76
N VAL A 139 -8.67 1.88 7.16
CA VAL A 139 -8.96 3.32 6.95
C VAL A 139 -9.65 3.92 8.16
N LEU A 140 -10.63 3.25 8.75
CA LEU A 140 -11.33 3.72 9.95
C LEU A 140 -10.44 3.69 11.20
N GLY A 141 -9.55 2.70 11.30
CA GLY A 141 -8.55 2.59 12.36
C GLY A 141 -7.59 3.79 12.39
N GLN A 142 -7.56 4.60 11.34
CA GLN A 142 -6.77 5.83 11.22
C GLN A 142 -7.41 7.00 11.94
N THR A 143 -8.71 6.93 12.25
CA THR A 143 -9.36 7.96 13.07
C THR A 143 -8.69 8.05 14.44
N HIS A 144 -8.30 6.92 15.03
CA HIS A 144 -7.62 6.89 16.33
C HIS A 144 -6.29 7.66 16.38
N PRO A 145 -5.32 7.44 15.47
CA PRO A 145 -4.11 8.25 15.42
C PRO A 145 -4.41 9.72 15.06
N ILE A 146 -5.45 10.03 14.28
CA ILE A 146 -5.88 11.42 14.06
C ILE A 146 -6.29 12.05 15.40
N PHE A 147 -7.22 11.44 16.13
CA PHE A 147 -7.63 11.93 17.45
C PHE A 147 -6.44 11.99 18.42
N HIS A 148 -5.59 10.98 18.47
CA HIS A 148 -4.42 10.98 19.34
C HIS A 148 -3.39 12.07 18.96
N ALA A 149 -3.26 12.44 17.68
CA ALA A 149 -2.39 13.53 17.26
C ALA A 149 -2.94 14.92 17.64
N PHE A 150 -4.26 15.10 17.68
CA PHE A 150 -4.90 16.40 18.00
C PHE A 150 -5.16 16.62 19.50
N TYR A 151 -5.34 15.56 20.28
CA TYR A 151 -5.80 15.65 21.68
C TYR A 151 -4.71 15.37 22.72
N VAL A 152 -3.49 14.99 22.31
CA VAL A 152 -2.40 14.58 23.21
C VAL A 152 -1.14 15.37 22.95
#